data_AF-A0A9D4RY63-F1
#
_entry.id   AF-A0A9D4RY63-F1
#
_cell.length_a   1.000
_cell.length_b   1.000
_cell.length_c   1.000
_cell.angle_alpha   90.00
_cell.angle_beta   90.00
_cell.angle_gamma   90.00
#
_symmetry.space_group_name_H-M   'P 1'
#
loop_
_entity.id
_entity.type
_entity.pdbx_description
1 polymer ?
#
loop_
_entity_poly.entity_id
_entity_poly.type
_entity_poly.pdbx_seq_one_letter_code
_entity_poly.pdbx_strand_id
1 'polypeptide(L)'
;MLCPRLKKLKCALVVSAAFCVLIGPYQWLKGSTIDDRIYYDEPVKLHFGDKKDSTLHLTDPLLNQELQSFKCVRLFQNDSVEMAKAATFLSNLNYSFSRRQDEEFLELASNCDQFKKDWGFFVYPPSQEETSFPIAFSILFHENVEQLTRLLRAIYRPQNQYCIHIDGKAPGSIIEIVTRISSCFPNVFIASKLEIVIYASATRLDG
;
A
#
# COMPACT_ATOMS: atom_id res chain seq x y z
N MET A 1 6.75 -7.01 -20.69
CA MET A 1 6.05 -6.34 -19.58
C MET A 1 4.94 -7.23 -19.02
N LEU A 2 5.23 -8.33 -18.34
CA LEU A 2 4.16 -9.19 -17.84
C LEU A 2 4.52 -9.75 -16.47
N CYS A 3 3.89 -9.20 -15.43
CA CYS A 3 3.71 -9.94 -14.19
C CYS A 3 3.00 -11.26 -14.52
N PRO A 4 3.64 -12.42 -14.33
CA PRO A 4 3.14 -13.68 -14.88
C PRO A 4 1.75 -14.08 -14.33
N ARG A 5 1.32 -13.52 -13.19
CA ARG A 5 0.02 -13.82 -12.56
C ARG A 5 -1.07 -12.75 -12.70
N LEU A 6 -0.77 -11.52 -13.13
CA LEU A 6 -1.81 -10.52 -13.43
C LEU A 6 -2.71 -10.93 -14.61
N LYS A 7 -2.26 -11.85 -15.46
CA LYS A 7 -3.09 -12.47 -16.52
C LYS A 7 -4.29 -13.25 -16.00
N LYS A 8 -4.38 -13.54 -14.70
CA LYS A 8 -5.48 -14.30 -14.08
C LYS A 8 -6.58 -13.44 -13.45
N LEU A 9 -6.52 -12.10 -13.53
CA LEU A 9 -7.77 -11.34 -13.44
C LEU A 9 -8.56 -11.67 -14.71
N LYS A 10 -9.45 -12.65 -14.60
CA LYS A 10 -10.42 -12.95 -15.64
C LYS A 10 -11.17 -11.64 -15.90
N CYS A 11 -10.91 -11.01 -17.04
CA CYS A 11 -11.97 -10.32 -17.74
C CYS A 11 -13.12 -11.34 -17.79
N ALA A 12 -14.21 -11.05 -17.10
CA ALA A 12 -15.42 -11.82 -17.25
C ALA A 12 -15.85 -11.65 -18.72
N LEU A 13 -15.39 -12.58 -19.55
CA LEU A 13 -15.92 -12.85 -20.86
C LEU A 13 -17.33 -13.39 -20.62
N VAL A 14 -18.28 -12.47 -20.47
CA VAL A 14 -19.70 -12.77 -20.59
C VAL A 14 -19.94 -13.04 -22.08
N VAL A 15 -19.67 -14.28 -22.49
CA VAL A 15 -20.12 -14.79 -23.78
C VAL A 15 -21.48 -15.42 -23.56
N SER A 16 -22.56 -14.65 -23.78
CA SER A 16 -23.72 -15.16 -24.51
C SER A 16 -24.70 -14.04 -24.84
N ALA A 17 -25.08 -14.01 -26.12
CA ALA A 17 -26.27 -13.39 -26.71
C ALA A 17 -26.37 -11.84 -26.79
N ALA A 18 -26.24 -11.39 -28.03
CA ALA A 18 -26.64 -10.11 -28.61
C ALA A 18 -27.91 -9.48 -28.01
N PHE A 19 -27.77 -8.24 -27.52
CA PHE A 19 -28.73 -7.17 -27.76
C PHE A 19 -27.95 -5.89 -28.04
N CYS A 20 -27.94 -5.51 -29.32
CA CYS A 20 -27.51 -4.21 -29.77
C CYS A 20 -28.60 -3.20 -29.38
N VAL A 21 -28.39 -2.44 -28.32
CA VAL A 21 -29.20 -1.25 -28.04
C VAL A 21 -28.33 -0.04 -28.32
N LEU A 22 -28.77 0.74 -29.31
CA LEU A 22 -28.15 1.95 -29.78
C LEU A 22 -27.92 2.94 -28.63
N ILE A 23 -26.67 3.35 -28.48
CA ILE A 23 -26.22 4.40 -27.56
C ILE A 23 -26.74 5.74 -28.08
N GLY A 24 -27.77 6.29 -27.42
CA GLY A 24 -28.11 7.72 -27.47
C GLY A 24 -27.23 8.52 -26.50
N PRO A 25 -27.01 9.83 -26.74
CA PRO A 25 -25.84 10.54 -26.25
C PRO A 25 -25.97 10.92 -24.76
N TYR A 26 -24.86 10.75 -24.03
CA TYR A 26 -24.45 11.55 -22.86
C TYR A 26 -25.53 11.96 -21.86
N GLN A 27 -25.89 11.05 -20.94
CA GLN A 27 -26.43 11.45 -19.65
C GLN A 27 -25.41 11.12 -18.57
N TRP A 28 -24.47 12.04 -18.37
CA TRP A 28 -23.59 12.03 -17.21
C TRP A 28 -24.41 11.98 -15.92
N LEU A 29 -23.87 11.23 -14.96
CA LEU A 29 -24.19 11.24 -13.54
C LEU A 29 -24.79 12.58 -13.10
N LYS A 30 -26.09 12.59 -12.77
CA LYS A 30 -26.63 13.62 -11.88
C LYS A 30 -25.94 13.41 -10.53
N GLY A 31 -24.83 14.13 -10.34
CA GLY A 31 -24.19 14.24 -9.04
C GLY A 31 -25.20 14.80 -8.06
N SER A 32 -25.57 13.99 -7.07
CA SER A 32 -26.18 14.50 -5.85
C SER A 32 -25.15 15.42 -5.20
N THR A 33 -25.54 16.67 -5.01
CA THR A 33 -24.85 17.62 -4.14
C THR A 33 -24.84 17.06 -2.73
N ILE A 34 -23.76 16.37 -2.37
CA ILE A 34 -23.45 16.01 -0.99
C ILE A 34 -22.05 16.57 -0.72
N ASP A 35 -22.05 17.76 -0.15
CA ASP A 35 -20.89 18.32 0.53
C ASP A 35 -20.74 17.55 1.84
N ASP A 36 -19.96 16.47 1.83
CA ASP A 36 -19.60 15.73 3.04
C ASP A 36 -18.11 15.39 2.97
N ARG A 37 -17.25 16.39 3.22
CA ARG A 37 -15.91 16.11 3.74
C ARG A 37 -16.05 15.58 5.17
N ILE A 38 -16.39 14.32 5.31
CA ILE A 38 -16.34 13.61 6.59
C ILE A 38 -14.88 13.27 6.87
N TYR A 39 -14.26 14.06 7.73
CA TYR A 39 -12.97 13.71 8.34
C TYR A 39 -13.25 12.76 9.51
N TYR A 40 -12.59 11.60 9.52
CA TYR A 40 -12.77 10.58 10.55
C TYR A 40 -12.04 10.99 11.85
N ASP A 41 -12.77 11.63 12.78
CA ASP A 41 -12.25 12.13 14.07
C ASP A 41 -12.31 11.10 15.23
N GLU A 42 -12.70 9.86 14.96
CA GLU A 42 -12.58 8.72 15.88
C GLU A 42 -11.57 7.71 15.32
N PRO A 43 -10.95 6.81 16.13
CA PRO A 43 -10.29 5.64 15.54
C PRO A 43 -11.28 5.03 14.56
N VAL A 44 -10.91 4.95 13.28
CA VAL A 44 -11.79 4.43 12.23
C VAL A 44 -12.36 3.15 12.80
N LYS A 45 -13.66 3.14 13.10
CA LYS A 45 -14.40 1.92 13.39
C LYS A 45 -14.42 1.21 12.06
N LEU A 46 -13.32 0.55 11.75
CA LEU A 46 -13.22 -0.37 10.64
C LEU A 46 -14.27 -1.42 11.01
N HIS A 47 -15.42 -1.34 10.33
CA HIS A 47 -16.41 -2.38 10.34
C HIS A 47 -15.82 -3.54 9.55
N PHE A 48 -14.80 -4.18 10.13
CA PHE A 48 -14.33 -5.48 9.69
C PHE A 48 -15.53 -6.41 9.80
N GLY A 49 -15.99 -6.96 8.67
CA GLY A 49 -17.10 -7.91 8.67
C GLY A 49 -17.02 -8.87 9.86
N ASP A 50 -18.00 -8.77 10.76
CA ASP A 50 -18.29 -9.59 11.95
C ASP A 50 -17.14 -9.99 12.91
N LYS A 51 -15.90 -9.56 12.69
CA LYS A 51 -14.75 -9.87 13.55
C LYS A 51 -13.99 -8.60 13.92
N LYS A 52 -14.29 -8.09 15.12
CA LYS A 52 -13.44 -7.11 15.81
C LYS A 52 -12.14 -7.79 16.23
N ASP A 53 -11.08 -7.63 15.46
CA ASP A 53 -9.73 -7.84 15.99
C ASP A 53 -9.33 -6.61 16.81
N SER A 54 -9.77 -6.60 18.07
CA SER A 54 -9.41 -5.59 19.08
C SER A 54 -7.94 -5.64 19.51
N THR A 55 -7.12 -6.52 18.91
CA THR A 55 -5.70 -6.72 19.22
C THR A 55 -4.75 -6.23 18.12
N LEU A 56 -5.26 -5.62 17.05
CA LEU A 56 -4.43 -5.13 15.95
C LEU A 56 -3.69 -3.84 16.36
N HIS A 57 -2.46 -3.99 16.87
CA HIS A 57 -1.51 -2.89 16.97
C HIS A 57 -1.15 -2.44 15.55
N LEU A 58 -1.89 -1.44 15.05
CA LEU A 58 -1.88 -0.94 13.67
C LEU A 58 -0.62 -0.14 13.29
N THR A 59 0.44 -0.22 14.09
CA THR A 59 1.64 0.60 13.94
C THR A 59 2.87 -0.29 14.07
N ASP A 60 3.89 0.00 13.25
CA ASP A 60 5.24 -0.55 13.45
C ASP A 60 5.61 -0.41 14.95
N PRO A 61 5.92 -1.52 15.65
CA PRO A 61 6.18 -1.52 17.07
C PRO A 61 7.26 -0.51 17.49
N LEU A 62 8.25 -0.26 16.61
CA LEU A 62 9.31 0.70 16.86
C LEU A 62 8.86 2.16 16.71
N LEU A 63 7.93 2.43 15.81
CA LEU A 63 7.43 3.79 15.57
C LEU A 63 6.28 4.18 16.53
N ASN A 64 5.71 3.20 17.22
CA ASN A 64 4.55 3.39 18.09
C ASN A 64 4.84 4.40 19.22
N GLN A 65 6.03 4.35 19.83
CA GLN A 65 6.37 5.24 20.95
C GLN A 65 6.55 6.71 20.51
N GLU A 66 7.14 6.95 19.34
CA GLU A 66 7.30 8.29 18.78
C GLU A 66 5.96 8.87 18.29
N LEU A 67 5.14 8.07 17.62
CA LEU A 67 3.83 8.50 17.13
C LEU A 67 2.85 8.80 18.27
N GLN A 68 2.92 8.05 19.37
CA GLN A 68 2.12 8.33 20.58
C GLN A 68 2.42 9.71 21.18
N SER A 69 3.59 10.29 20.89
CA SER A 69 3.94 11.62 21.36
C SER A 69 3.18 12.74 20.62
N PHE A 70 2.60 12.47 19.44
CA PHE A 70 1.90 13.47 18.62
C PHE A 70 0.40 13.22 18.51
N LYS A 71 -0.39 14.29 18.45
CA LYS A 71 -1.83 14.19 18.15
C LYS A 71 -2.08 14.32 16.65
N CYS A 72 -2.04 13.19 15.93
CA CYS A 72 -2.17 13.17 14.46
C CYS A 72 -3.41 13.91 13.92
N VAL A 73 -4.56 13.80 14.58
CA VAL A 73 -5.80 14.52 14.17
C VAL A 73 -5.55 16.03 14.10
N ARG A 74 -4.89 16.59 15.12
CA ARG A 74 -4.58 18.01 15.20
C ARG A 74 -3.54 18.43 14.16
N LEU A 75 -2.55 17.56 13.88
CA LEU A 75 -1.60 17.79 12.79
C LEU A 75 -2.32 17.86 11.43
N PHE A 76 -3.25 16.95 11.14
CA PHE A 76 -4.04 16.99 9.89
C PHE A 76 -4.96 18.21 9.81
N GLN A 77 -5.40 18.74 10.95
CA GLN A 77 -6.19 19.96 11.04
C GLN A 77 -5.33 21.25 11.01
N ASN A 78 -4.01 21.14 10.83
CA ASN A 78 -3.07 22.26 10.85
C ASN A 78 -3.14 23.09 12.15
N ASP A 79 -3.32 22.41 13.29
CA ASP A 79 -3.30 23.02 14.62
C ASP A 79 -1.91 23.62 14.90
N SER A 80 -1.85 24.92 15.15
CA SER A 80 -0.59 25.65 15.28
C SER A 80 0.31 25.12 16.41
N VAL A 81 -0.28 24.62 17.50
CA VAL A 81 0.44 24.11 18.67
C VAL A 81 1.11 22.77 18.36
N GLU A 82 0.35 21.82 17.82
CA GLU A 82 0.92 20.51 17.43
C GLU A 82 1.89 20.63 16.24
N MET A 83 1.63 21.54 15.29
CA MET A 83 2.55 21.81 14.18
C MET A 83 3.89 22.39 14.66
N ALA A 84 3.86 23.35 15.61
CA ALA A 84 5.07 23.90 16.21
C ALA A 84 5.86 22.82 16.96
N LYS A 85 5.17 21.96 17.73
CA LYS A 85 5.78 20.83 18.42
C LYS A 85 6.47 19.85 17.46
N ALA A 86 5.83 19.52 16.34
CA ALA A 86 6.43 18.68 15.31
C ALA A 86 7.68 19.33 14.69
N ALA A 87 7.62 20.63 14.36
CA ALA A 87 8.76 21.37 13.83
C ALA A 87 9.95 21.40 14.81
N THR A 88 9.69 21.64 16.10
CA THR A 88 10.72 21.60 17.14
C THR A 88 11.34 20.21 17.26
N PHE A 89 10.52 19.15 17.24
CA PHE A 89 11.00 17.78 17.27
C PHE A 89 11.93 17.46 16.09
N LEU A 90 11.53 17.83 14.87
CA LEU A 90 12.36 17.66 13.67
C LEU A 90 13.69 18.41 13.77
N SER A 91 13.64 19.65 14.28
CA SER A 91 14.85 20.45 14.51
C SER A 91 15.79 19.81 15.53
N ASN A 92 15.26 19.25 16.62
CA ASN A 92 16.05 18.60 17.66
C ASN A 92 16.74 17.34 17.15
N LEU A 93 16.13 16.63 16.20
CA LEU A 93 16.73 15.50 15.50
C LEU A 93 17.74 15.93 14.44
N ASN A 94 17.93 17.23 14.21
CA ASN A 94 18.69 17.76 13.08
C ASN A 94 18.22 17.17 11.74
N TYR A 95 16.91 16.90 11.63
CA TYR A 95 16.29 16.23 10.48
C TYR A 95 16.90 14.85 10.14
N SER A 96 17.60 14.24 11.08
CA SER A 96 18.17 12.90 10.95
C SER A 96 17.16 11.88 11.44
N PHE A 97 16.81 10.95 10.57
CA PHE A 97 15.97 9.81 10.92
C PHE A 97 16.78 8.54 10.74
N SER A 98 16.83 7.73 11.80
CA SER A 98 17.38 6.38 11.72
C SER A 98 16.44 5.51 10.89
N ARG A 99 16.84 5.21 9.66
CA ARG A 99 16.18 4.17 8.87
C ARG A 99 16.51 2.80 9.45
N ARG A 100 15.56 1.88 9.38
CA ARG A 100 15.83 0.48 9.68
C ARG A 100 16.87 -0.05 8.68
N GLN A 101 17.79 -0.89 9.16
CA GLN A 101 18.77 -1.52 8.27
C GLN A 101 18.05 -2.54 7.37
N ASP A 102 18.43 -2.57 6.10
CA ASP A 102 17.75 -3.38 5.10
C ASP A 102 17.85 -4.89 5.44
N GLU A 103 18.94 -5.32 6.08
CA GLU A 103 19.18 -6.70 6.52
C GLU A 103 18.18 -7.18 7.58
N GLU A 104 17.64 -6.29 8.41
CA GLU A 104 16.64 -6.66 9.44
C GLU A 104 15.37 -7.22 8.78
N PHE A 105 15.06 -6.78 7.56
CA PHE A 105 13.88 -7.25 6.84
C PHE A 105 13.99 -8.71 6.37
N LEU A 106 15.20 -9.26 6.19
CA LEU A 106 15.38 -10.68 5.86
C LEU A 106 14.94 -11.56 7.03
N GLU A 107 15.35 -11.20 8.23
CA GLU A 107 15.04 -11.90 9.46
C GLU A 107 13.57 -11.73 9.83
N LEU A 108 13.05 -10.50 9.73
CA LEU A 108 11.62 -10.23 9.99
C LEU A 108 10.72 -11.02 9.04
N ALA A 109 11.02 -11.03 7.74
CA ALA A 109 10.24 -11.75 6.75
C ALA A 109 10.55 -13.26 6.68
N SER A 110 11.35 -13.80 7.61
CA SER A 110 11.54 -15.25 7.76
C SER A 110 10.29 -15.97 8.27
N ASN A 111 9.54 -15.31 9.16
CA ASN A 111 8.25 -15.77 9.67
C ASN A 111 7.16 -14.82 9.18
N CYS A 112 6.51 -15.19 8.07
CA CYS A 112 5.54 -14.33 7.41
C CYS A 112 4.32 -13.98 8.28
N ASP A 113 3.84 -14.90 9.11
CA ASP A 113 2.66 -14.62 9.95
C ASP A 113 2.99 -13.61 11.05
N GLN A 114 4.16 -13.76 11.65
CA GLN A 114 4.66 -12.79 12.63
C GLN A 114 4.95 -11.44 11.96
N PHE A 115 5.61 -11.44 10.80
CA PHE A 115 5.87 -10.23 10.02
C PHE A 115 4.59 -9.45 9.71
N LYS A 116 3.56 -10.13 9.16
CA LYS A 116 2.27 -9.50 8.83
C LYS A 116 1.60 -8.91 10.07
N LYS A 117 1.69 -9.60 11.21
CA LYS A 117 1.10 -9.17 12.47
C LYS A 117 1.82 -7.96 13.06
N ASP A 118 3.14 -8.05 13.20
CA ASP A 118 3.95 -6.99 13.81
C ASP A 118 3.92 -5.72 12.97
N TRP A 119 3.99 -5.86 11.66
CA TRP A 119 3.90 -4.71 10.77
C TRP A 119 2.46 -4.21 10.59
N GLY A 120 1.45 -4.88 11.13
CA GLY A 120 0.06 -4.42 11.07
C GLY A 120 -0.54 -4.45 9.66
N PHE A 121 -0.26 -5.50 8.89
CA PHE A 121 -0.88 -5.70 7.58
C PHE A 121 -2.36 -6.09 7.70
N PHE A 122 -3.19 -5.46 6.86
CA PHE A 122 -4.61 -5.81 6.74
C PHE A 122 -4.79 -7.08 5.90
N VAL A 123 -4.87 -8.23 6.56
CA VAL A 123 -4.98 -9.54 5.89
C VAL A 123 -6.42 -10.00 5.64
N TYR A 124 -7.41 -9.20 6.03
CA TYR A 124 -8.84 -9.46 5.79
C TYR A 124 -9.48 -8.31 5.00
N PRO A 125 -10.39 -8.61 4.06
CA PRO A 125 -11.13 -7.56 3.37
C PRO A 125 -12.07 -6.86 4.36
N PRO A 126 -12.10 -5.52 4.41
CA PRO A 126 -12.93 -4.81 5.37
C PRO A 126 -14.42 -4.84 4.98
N SER A 127 -14.77 -4.96 3.69
CA SER A 127 -16.17 -4.97 3.24
C SER A 127 -16.42 -5.87 2.01
N GLN A 128 -17.69 -6.22 1.79
CA GLN A 128 -18.13 -6.94 0.61
C GLN A 128 -17.96 -6.10 -0.66
N GLU A 129 -18.19 -4.79 -0.57
CA GLU A 129 -17.97 -3.84 -1.66
C GLU A 129 -16.51 -3.89 -2.13
N GLU A 130 -15.54 -3.76 -1.22
CA GLU A 130 -14.12 -3.84 -1.57
C GLU A 130 -13.73 -5.21 -2.14
N THR A 131 -14.32 -6.30 -1.62
CA THR A 131 -14.09 -7.66 -2.14
C THR A 131 -14.60 -7.82 -3.57
N SER A 132 -15.70 -7.14 -3.92
CA SER A 132 -16.30 -7.16 -5.25
C SER A 132 -15.56 -6.29 -6.27
N PHE A 133 -14.63 -5.43 -5.82
CA PHE A 133 -13.90 -4.48 -6.67
C PHE A 133 -12.36 -4.62 -6.51
N PRO A 134 -11.75 -5.69 -7.04
CA PRO A 134 -10.31 -5.90 -6.94
C PRO A 134 -9.52 -4.91 -7.80
N ILE A 135 -8.45 -4.34 -7.22
CA ILE A 135 -7.54 -3.39 -7.88
C ILE A 135 -6.19 -4.05 -8.15
N ALA A 136 -5.54 -3.69 -9.25
CA ALA A 136 -4.17 -4.07 -9.57
C ALA A 136 -3.22 -2.87 -9.47
N PHE A 137 -2.10 -3.03 -8.76
CA PHE A 137 -1.05 -2.02 -8.60
C PHE A 137 0.23 -2.44 -9.32
N SER A 138 0.88 -1.48 -9.97
CA SER A 138 2.28 -1.57 -10.41
C SER A 138 3.11 -0.59 -9.58
N ILE A 139 4.16 -1.09 -8.92
CA ILE A 139 5.01 -0.33 -8.01
C ILE A 139 6.43 -0.37 -8.56
N LEU A 140 6.93 0.79 -9.00
CA LEU A 140 8.34 0.95 -9.35
C LEU A 140 9.16 1.16 -8.07
N PHE A 141 10.17 0.33 -7.87
CA PHE A 141 11.00 0.31 -6.67
C PHE A 141 12.49 0.35 -7.02
N HIS A 142 13.28 1.10 -6.24
CA HIS A 142 14.73 1.22 -6.43
C HIS A 142 15.51 0.68 -5.22
N GLU A 143 15.51 1.36 -4.08
CA GLU A 143 16.45 1.04 -2.99
C GLU A 143 15.87 0.97 -1.55
N ASN A 144 14.86 1.78 -1.19
CA ASN A 144 14.46 1.91 0.22
C ASN A 144 13.40 0.88 0.66
N VAL A 145 13.84 -0.25 1.22
CA VAL A 145 12.96 -1.38 1.64
C VAL A 145 11.94 -0.95 2.68
N GLU A 146 12.33 -0.12 3.64
CA GLU A 146 11.41 0.38 4.66
C GLU A 146 10.26 1.18 4.04
N GLN A 147 10.57 2.04 3.07
CA GLN A 147 9.56 2.81 2.35
C GLN A 147 8.62 1.89 1.55
N LEU A 148 9.16 0.89 0.86
CA LEU A 148 8.37 -0.09 0.12
C LEU A 148 7.42 -0.84 1.07
N THR A 149 7.92 -1.28 2.22
CA THR A 149 7.13 -2.04 3.19
C THR A 149 6.03 -1.19 3.80
N ARG A 150 6.33 0.07 4.15
CA ARG A 150 5.33 1.04 4.65
C ARG A 150 4.27 1.35 3.60
N LEU A 151 4.67 1.54 2.34
CA LEU A 151 3.74 1.75 1.22
C LEU A 151 2.84 0.53 1.04
N LEU A 152 3.45 -0.66 0.92
CA LEU A 152 2.72 -1.90 0.72
C LEU A 152 1.71 -2.09 1.85
N ARG A 153 2.12 -1.92 3.11
CA ARG A 153 1.21 -1.97 4.27
C ARG A 153 0.01 -1.02 4.13
N ALA A 154 0.24 0.22 3.71
CA ALA A 154 -0.81 1.23 3.60
C ALA A 154 -1.88 0.84 2.57
N ILE A 155 -1.47 0.23 1.44
CA ILE A 155 -2.36 -0.09 0.32
C ILE A 155 -2.76 -1.56 0.25
N TYR A 156 -2.13 -2.45 1.03
CA TYR A 156 -2.33 -3.90 0.92
C TYR A 156 -3.74 -4.31 1.35
N ARG A 157 -4.40 -5.07 0.47
CA ARG A 157 -5.64 -5.78 0.74
C ARG A 157 -5.57 -7.17 0.07
N PRO A 158 -6.14 -8.21 0.68
CA PRO A 158 -6.01 -9.59 0.19
C PRO A 158 -6.65 -9.81 -1.20
N GLN A 159 -7.68 -9.04 -1.57
CA GLN A 159 -8.36 -9.14 -2.87
C GLN A 159 -7.62 -8.45 -4.02
N ASN A 160 -6.74 -7.50 -3.72
CA ASN A 160 -5.98 -6.74 -4.71
C ASN A 160 -4.79 -7.53 -5.24
N GLN A 161 -4.17 -7.07 -6.32
CA GLN A 161 -2.94 -7.63 -6.87
C GLN A 161 -1.84 -6.58 -6.92
N TYR A 162 -0.62 -6.96 -6.60
CA TYR A 162 0.52 -6.05 -6.55
C TYR A 162 1.67 -6.63 -7.38
N CYS A 163 2.18 -5.83 -8.31
CA CYS A 163 3.40 -6.13 -9.04
C CYS A 163 4.48 -5.11 -8.66
N ILE A 164 5.60 -5.61 -8.13
CA ILE A 164 6.76 -4.80 -7.77
C ILE A 164 7.78 -4.94 -8.89
N HIS A 165 8.12 -3.81 -9.48
CA HIS A 165 9.09 -3.66 -10.54
C HIS A 165 10.35 -3.07 -9.94
N ILE A 166 11.36 -3.91 -9.76
CA ILE A 166 12.64 -3.49 -9.16
C ILE A 166 13.53 -2.98 -10.28
N ASP A 167 14.07 -1.77 -10.12
CA ASP A 167 15.06 -1.22 -11.05
C ASP A 167 16.27 -2.16 -11.11
N GLY A 168 16.72 -2.50 -12.32
CA GLY A 168 17.91 -3.34 -12.54
C GLY A 168 19.21 -2.76 -11.95
N LYS A 169 19.22 -1.49 -11.54
CA LYS A 169 20.33 -0.86 -10.79
C LYS A 169 20.35 -1.19 -9.30
N ALA A 170 19.28 -1.76 -8.75
CA ALA A 170 19.20 -2.09 -7.33
C ALA A 170 20.27 -3.13 -6.95
N PRO A 171 20.88 -3.02 -5.75
CA PRO A 171 21.79 -4.04 -5.25
C PRO A 171 21.12 -5.42 -5.18
N GLY A 172 21.90 -6.49 -5.40
CA GLY A 172 21.37 -7.86 -5.32
C GLY A 172 20.75 -8.21 -3.96
N SER A 173 21.32 -7.68 -2.87
CA SER A 173 20.77 -7.82 -1.51
C SER A 173 19.37 -7.24 -1.39
N ILE A 174 19.13 -6.07 -1.99
CA ILE A 174 17.82 -5.42 -2.00
C ILE A 174 16.80 -6.26 -2.79
N ILE A 175 17.20 -6.80 -3.93
CA ILE A 175 16.34 -7.70 -4.72
C ILE A 175 15.95 -8.94 -3.91
N GLU A 176 16.90 -9.54 -3.18
CA GLU A 176 16.65 -10.68 -2.30
C GLU A 176 15.68 -10.34 -1.17
N ILE A 177 15.88 -9.21 -0.49
CA ILE A 177 14.99 -8.72 0.58
C ILE A 177 13.57 -8.53 0.08
N VAL A 178 13.40 -7.83 -1.05
CA VAL A 178 12.07 -7.59 -1.62
C VAL A 178 11.43 -8.90 -2.08
N THR A 179 12.22 -9.85 -2.57
CA THR A 179 11.75 -11.20 -2.92
C THR A 179 11.22 -11.92 -1.68
N ARG A 180 11.96 -11.86 -0.57
CA ARG A 180 11.56 -12.44 0.71
C ARG A 180 10.26 -11.83 1.22
N ILE A 181 10.15 -10.50 1.26
CA ILE A 181 8.92 -9.79 1.67
C ILE A 181 7.75 -10.17 0.78
N SER A 182 7.94 -10.16 -0.54
CA SER A 182 6.88 -10.51 -1.51
C SER A 182 6.38 -11.93 -1.31
N SER A 183 7.26 -12.88 -0.95
CA SER A 183 6.90 -14.27 -0.72
C SER A 183 5.94 -14.48 0.47
N CYS A 184 5.85 -13.50 1.39
CA CYS A 184 4.90 -13.54 2.50
C CYS A 184 3.45 -13.27 2.11
N PHE A 185 3.20 -12.84 0.87
CA PHE A 185 1.88 -12.50 0.38
C PHE A 185 1.55 -13.28 -0.90
N PRO A 186 0.38 -13.94 -0.98
CA PRO A 186 0.01 -14.74 -2.15
C PRO A 186 -0.32 -13.92 -3.41
N ASN A 187 -0.56 -12.61 -3.23
CA ASN A 187 -1.04 -11.65 -4.22
C ASN A 187 -0.06 -10.50 -4.49
N VAL A 188 1.19 -10.62 -4.01
CA VAL A 188 2.30 -9.70 -4.31
C VAL A 188 3.35 -10.45 -5.12
N PHE A 189 3.76 -9.87 -6.23
CA PHE A 189 4.69 -10.50 -7.17
C PHE A 189 5.79 -9.54 -7.58
N ILE A 190 6.95 -10.07 -7.95
CA ILE A 190 8.01 -9.31 -8.61
C ILE A 190 7.87 -9.48 -10.12
N ALA A 191 8.09 -8.40 -10.85
CA ALA A 191 8.09 -8.42 -12.31
C ALA A 191 9.16 -9.38 -12.86
N SER A 192 8.80 -10.15 -13.88
CA SER A 192 9.71 -11.17 -14.45
C SER A 192 10.89 -10.59 -15.23
N LYS A 193 10.81 -9.31 -15.60
CA LYS A 193 11.86 -8.59 -16.32
C LYS A 193 12.21 -7.35 -15.49
N LEU A 194 13.44 -7.28 -15.02
CA LEU A 194 13.98 -6.14 -14.30
C LEU A 194 14.63 -5.23 -15.35
N GLU A 195 14.00 -4.10 -15.63
CA GLU A 195 14.55 -3.10 -16.56
C GLU A 195 15.41 -2.11 -15.78
N ILE A 196 16.48 -1.62 -16.41
CA ILE A 196 17.24 -0.49 -15.87
C ILE A 196 16.42 0.78 -16.13
N VAL A 197 15.83 1.33 -15.07
CA VAL A 197 15.00 2.53 -15.20
C VAL A 197 15.92 3.75 -15.32
N ILE A 198 15.72 4.54 -16.37
CA ILE A 198 16.44 5.80 -16.59
C ILE A 198 15.42 6.92 -16.60
N TYR A 199 15.73 8.04 -15.95
CA TYR A 199 14.84 9.19 -15.92
C TYR A 199 14.64 9.76 -17.33
N ALA A 200 13.39 10.08 -17.68
CA ALA A 200 12.97 10.59 -18.99
C ALA A 200 13.32 9.69 -20.20
N SER A 201 13.51 8.38 -19.98
CA SER A 201 13.66 7.39 -21.06
C SER A 201 12.38 6.56 -21.26
N ALA A 202 12.31 5.88 -22.41
CA ALA A 202 11.25 4.89 -22.68
C ALA A 202 11.28 3.71 -21.70
N THR A 203 12.41 3.44 -21.04
CA THR A 203 12.53 2.32 -20.08
C THR A 203 11.66 2.51 -18.82
N ARG A 204 11.16 3.73 -18.57
CA ARG A 204 10.14 3.98 -17.54
C ARG A 204 8.73 3.54 -17.96
N LEU A 205 8.43 3.52 -19.26
CA LEU A 205 7.18 2.96 -19.79
C LEU A 205 7.23 1.43 -19.87
N ASP A 206 8.43 0.88 -20.03
CA ASP A 206 8.67 -0.56 -20.02
C ASP A 206 8.79 -1.14 -18.60
N GLY A 207 8.91 -0.25 -17.62
CA GLY A 207 9.06 -0.47 -16.20
C GLY A 207 7.83 -1.02 -15.52
#